data_AF-A0A0Q9A7W9-F1
#
_entry.id   AF-A0A0Q9A7W9-F1
#
_cell.length_a   1.000
_cell.length_b   1.000
_cell.length_c   1.000
_cell.angle_alpha   90.00
_cell.angle_beta   90.00
_cell.angle_gamma   90.00
#
_symmetry.space_group_name_H-M   'P 1'
#
loop_
_entity.id
_entity.type
_entity.pdbx_description
1 polymer ?
#
loop_
_entity_poly.entity_id
_entity_poly.type
_entity_poly.pdbx_seq_one_letter_code
_entity_poly.pdbx_strand_id
1 'polypeptide(L)'
;MTKNEKEWLNPYKKGDILIFKSNLGSIDTVKVIDKTEFITNENCQWLTIGDTQNQGINIDLKPNICHNKFYCKGEVSIIKSNVDDETAPFFRIFGLEFSKNVDRLIKRKVVLSTTGKVYKSAYLFQDKINADNSGNNYMKTFFWDKIDGLIKYESNDGEIFEVTNR
;
A
#
# COMPACT_ATOMS: atom_id res chain seq x y z
N MET A 1 11.53 8.85 -11.92
CA MET A 1 11.08 8.55 -10.54
C MET A 1 12.25 8.70 -9.59
N THR A 2 12.08 9.43 -8.49
CA THR A 2 13.15 9.73 -7.54
C THR A 2 13.43 8.55 -6.60
N LYS A 3 14.60 8.54 -5.94
CA LYS A 3 14.94 7.51 -4.94
C LYS A 3 13.94 7.50 -3.77
N ASN A 4 13.53 8.67 -3.31
CA ASN A 4 12.58 8.86 -2.20
C ASN A 4 11.17 8.30 -2.53
N GLU A 5 10.76 8.36 -3.80
CA GLU A 5 9.52 7.76 -4.28
C GLU A 5 9.62 6.23 -4.33
N LYS A 6 10.72 5.70 -4.87
CA LYS A 6 10.93 4.25 -4.95
C LYS A 6 10.92 3.57 -3.58
N GLU A 7 11.36 4.27 -2.52
CA GLU A 7 11.31 3.77 -1.14
C GLU A 7 9.92 3.30 -0.69
N TRP A 8 8.83 3.89 -1.19
CA TRP A 8 7.49 3.42 -0.84
C TRP A 8 7.22 1.98 -1.29
N LEU A 9 7.91 1.52 -2.32
CA LEU A 9 7.66 0.27 -3.04
C LEU A 9 8.84 -0.70 -2.91
N ASN A 10 10.00 -0.22 -2.44
CA ASN A 10 11.20 -0.99 -2.19
C ASN A 10 11.05 -2.17 -1.24
N PRO A 11 10.16 -2.15 -0.23
CA PRO A 11 10.04 -3.29 0.67
C PRO A 11 9.86 -4.57 -0.12
N TYR A 12 8.93 -4.62 -1.09
CA TYR A 12 8.45 -5.86 -1.69
C TYR A 12 9.17 -6.35 -2.95
N LYS A 13 9.16 -7.68 -3.09
CA LYS A 13 9.45 -8.44 -4.30
C LYS A 13 8.29 -9.41 -4.59
N LYS A 14 8.15 -9.78 -5.86
CA LYS A 14 7.17 -10.80 -6.28
C LYS A 14 7.41 -12.10 -5.50
N GLY A 15 6.34 -12.65 -4.93
CA GLY A 15 6.37 -13.90 -4.19
C GLY A 15 6.55 -13.74 -2.67
N ASP A 16 6.89 -12.55 -2.17
CA ASP A 16 6.98 -12.30 -0.74
C ASP A 16 5.65 -12.61 -0.03
N ILE A 17 5.75 -13.08 1.21
CA ILE A 17 4.60 -13.41 2.06
C ILE A 17 4.74 -12.64 3.37
N LEU A 18 3.77 -11.78 3.65
CA LEU A 18 3.66 -11.10 4.92
C LEU A 18 2.78 -11.93 5.84
N ILE A 19 3.24 -12.17 7.06
CA ILE A 19 2.49 -12.91 8.08
C ILE A 19 2.06 -11.94 9.17
N PHE A 20 0.75 -11.89 9.42
CA PHE A 20 0.13 -11.06 10.45
C PHE A 20 -0.48 -11.92 11.55
N LYS A 21 -0.36 -11.46 12.78
CA LYS A 21 -1.05 -12.03 13.93
C LYS A 21 -2.03 -11.02 14.49
N SER A 22 -3.25 -11.45 14.78
CA SER A 22 -4.26 -10.58 15.37
C SER A 22 -4.21 -10.53 16.89
N ASN A 23 -4.77 -9.47 17.46
CA ASN A 23 -5.03 -9.36 18.89
C ASN A 23 -6.01 -10.43 19.42
N LEU A 24 -6.77 -11.09 18.55
CA LEU A 24 -7.69 -12.19 18.87
C LEU A 24 -7.07 -13.58 18.65
N GLY A 25 -5.81 -13.64 18.19
CA GLY A 25 -5.07 -14.89 17.97
C GLY A 25 -5.18 -15.47 16.56
N SER A 26 -5.93 -14.83 15.66
CA SER A 26 -6.01 -15.18 14.24
C SER A 26 -4.68 -14.95 13.53
N ILE A 27 -4.40 -15.75 12.50
CA ILE A 27 -3.26 -15.53 11.60
C ILE A 27 -3.82 -15.19 10.22
N ASP A 28 -3.30 -14.11 9.64
CA ASP A 28 -3.56 -13.76 8.25
C ASP A 28 -2.25 -13.67 7.47
N THR A 29 -2.33 -13.89 6.16
CA THR A 29 -1.18 -13.79 5.27
C THR A 29 -1.53 -12.98 4.04
N VAL A 30 -0.61 -12.10 3.63
CA VAL A 30 -0.74 -11.31 2.41
C VAL A 30 0.42 -11.66 1.50
N LYS A 31 0.11 -12.04 0.26
CA LYS A 31 1.11 -12.36 -0.75
C LYS A 31 1.31 -11.21 -1.71
N VAL A 32 2.56 -10.93 -2.05
CA VAL A 32 2.91 -10.05 -3.18
C VAL A 32 2.77 -10.86 -4.47
N ILE A 33 1.72 -10.57 -5.23
CA ILE A 33 1.39 -11.28 -6.47
C ILE A 33 2.29 -10.83 -7.60
N ASP A 34 2.52 -9.51 -7.70
CA ASP A 34 3.40 -8.95 -8.70
C ASP A 34 4.02 -7.64 -8.23
N LYS A 35 5.15 -7.29 -8.86
CA LYS A 35 5.75 -5.97 -8.79
C LYS A 35 6.29 -5.63 -10.16
N THR A 36 5.73 -4.59 -10.77
CA THR A 36 5.98 -4.25 -12.17
C THR A 36 6.49 -2.83 -12.26
N GLU A 37 7.65 -2.63 -12.88
CA GLU A 37 8.11 -1.31 -13.34
C GLU A 37 7.79 -1.20 -14.83
N PHE A 38 7.26 -0.06 -15.25
CA PHE A 38 6.86 0.15 -16.63
C PHE A 38 7.08 1.59 -17.09
N ILE A 39 7.25 1.74 -18.40
CA ILE A 39 7.19 3.02 -19.11
C ILE A 39 6.16 2.85 -20.22
N THR A 40 5.22 3.78 -20.32
CA THR A 40 4.24 3.83 -21.40
C THR A 40 4.76 4.66 -22.56
N ASN A 41 4.30 4.34 -23.78
CA ASN A 41 4.66 5.09 -24.98
C ASN A 41 6.18 5.20 -25.20
N GLU A 42 6.94 4.11 -24.96
CA GLU A 42 8.41 4.09 -25.03
C GLU A 42 8.97 4.61 -26.37
N ASN A 43 8.22 4.41 -27.45
CA ASN A 43 8.59 4.83 -28.81
C ASN A 43 8.13 6.26 -29.17
N CYS A 44 7.60 7.03 -28.22
CA CYS A 44 7.12 8.40 -28.42
C CYS A 44 6.20 8.53 -29.65
N GLN A 45 5.16 7.70 -29.71
CA GLN A 45 4.19 7.66 -30.80
C GLN A 45 3.18 8.81 -30.67
N TRP A 46 3.68 10.05 -30.74
CA TRP A 46 2.93 11.27 -30.51
C TRP A 46 1.68 11.44 -31.40
N LEU A 47 1.74 10.99 -32.66
CA LEU A 47 0.63 11.08 -33.61
C LEU A 47 -0.53 10.12 -33.33
N THR A 48 -0.31 9.05 -32.56
CA THR A 48 -1.31 7.99 -32.33
C THR A 48 -1.71 7.83 -30.86
N ILE A 49 -0.79 8.04 -29.92
CA ILE A 49 -0.98 7.82 -28.47
C ILE A 49 -0.94 9.15 -27.70
N GLY A 50 -0.45 10.22 -28.33
CA GLY A 50 -0.17 11.50 -27.68
C GLY A 50 1.25 11.58 -27.13
N ASP A 51 1.57 12.73 -26.55
CA ASP A 51 2.91 13.08 -26.05
C ASP A 51 3.21 12.54 -24.64
N THR A 52 2.20 12.00 -23.95
CA THR A 52 2.35 11.56 -22.57
C THR A 52 3.12 10.24 -22.49
N GLN A 53 4.18 10.23 -21.68
CA GLN A 53 4.96 9.05 -21.32
C GLN A 53 4.94 8.87 -19.80
N ASN A 54 4.05 8.01 -19.33
CA ASN A 54 4.01 7.65 -17.91
C ASN A 54 5.10 6.65 -17.59
N GLN A 55 5.82 6.88 -16.49
CA GLN A 55 6.64 5.88 -15.82
C GLN A 55 5.96 5.49 -14.51
N GLY A 56 6.01 4.21 -14.16
CA GLY A 56 5.34 3.74 -12.97
C GLY A 56 5.95 2.49 -12.36
N ILE A 57 5.63 2.29 -11.08
CA ILE A 57 5.85 1.05 -10.36
C ILE A 57 4.52 0.68 -9.70
N ASN A 58 4.08 -0.55 -9.91
CA ASN A 58 2.88 -1.12 -9.29
C ASN A 58 3.23 -2.35 -8.45
N ILE A 59 2.54 -2.53 -7.33
CA ILE A 59 2.61 -3.72 -6.48
C ILE A 59 1.19 -4.23 -6.26
N ASP A 60 0.98 -5.50 -6.62
CA ASP A 60 -0.27 -6.20 -6.38
C ASP A 60 -0.15 -7.09 -5.16
N LEU A 61 -1.04 -6.87 -4.18
CA LEU A 61 -1.14 -7.65 -2.95
C LEU A 61 -2.42 -8.48 -2.97
N LYS A 62 -2.37 -9.68 -2.41
CA LYS A 62 -3.55 -10.53 -2.25
C LYS A 62 -3.55 -11.18 -0.86
N PRO A 63 -4.61 -10.99 -0.06
CA PRO A 63 -4.74 -11.69 1.20
C PRO A 63 -5.09 -13.15 0.91
N ASN A 64 -4.63 -14.06 1.78
CA ASN A 64 -4.98 -15.46 1.69
C ASN A 64 -6.45 -15.67 2.07
N ILE A 65 -6.93 -14.95 3.09
CA ILE A 65 -8.33 -14.93 3.48
C ILE A 65 -9.01 -13.71 2.85
N CYS A 66 -10.01 -13.99 2.02
CA CYS A 66 -10.76 -12.97 1.33
C CYS A 66 -12.03 -12.60 2.12
N HIS A 67 -11.97 -11.56 2.94
CA HIS A 67 -13.11 -11.13 3.75
C HIS A 67 -14.25 -10.51 2.92
N ASN A 68 -13.91 -9.89 1.78
CA ASN A 68 -14.89 -9.40 0.81
C ASN A 68 -14.36 -9.63 -0.62
N LYS A 69 -15.14 -10.35 -1.44
CA LYS A 69 -14.76 -10.70 -2.81
C LYS A 69 -14.48 -9.49 -3.71
N PHE A 70 -15.19 -8.38 -3.51
CA PHE A 70 -15.01 -7.15 -4.30
C PHE A 70 -13.79 -6.35 -3.86
N TYR A 71 -13.33 -6.53 -2.62
CA TYR A 71 -12.21 -5.78 -2.03
C TYR A 71 -11.06 -6.71 -1.64
N CYS A 72 -10.87 -7.79 -2.40
CA CYS A 72 -9.92 -8.87 -2.10
C CYS A 72 -8.50 -8.63 -2.65
N LYS A 73 -8.22 -7.41 -3.09
CA LYS A 73 -6.95 -7.05 -3.72
C LYS A 73 -6.39 -5.82 -3.04
N GLY A 74 -5.08 -5.81 -2.87
CA GLY A 74 -4.32 -4.64 -2.50
C GLY A 74 -3.53 -4.14 -3.70
N GLU A 75 -3.40 -2.83 -3.83
CA GLU A 75 -2.61 -2.17 -4.86
C GLU A 75 -1.81 -1.04 -4.21
N VAL A 76 -0.53 -0.94 -4.57
CA VAL A 76 0.29 0.23 -4.25
C VAL A 76 1.02 0.67 -5.50
N SER A 77 0.81 1.92 -5.92
CA SER A 77 1.38 2.41 -7.16
C SER A 77 1.90 3.83 -7.08
N ILE A 78 3.01 4.08 -7.77
CA ILE A 78 3.47 5.43 -8.10
C ILE A 78 3.53 5.49 -9.61
N ILE A 79 2.79 6.42 -10.21
CA ILE A 79 2.72 6.62 -11.67
C ILE A 79 2.81 8.11 -11.92
N LYS A 80 3.74 8.53 -12.78
CA LYS A 80 4.04 9.93 -13.08
C LYS A 80 4.30 10.13 -14.56
N SER A 81 3.86 11.26 -15.10
CA SER A 81 4.18 11.70 -16.46
C SER A 81 5.46 12.55 -16.49
N ASN A 82 5.70 13.35 -15.45
CA ASN A 82 6.91 14.14 -15.29
C ASN A 82 7.77 13.61 -14.13
N VAL A 83 9.10 13.60 -14.30
CA VAL A 83 10.03 13.17 -13.24
C VAL A 83 9.99 14.12 -12.05
N ASP A 84 9.76 15.41 -12.30
CA ASP A 84 9.93 16.48 -11.31
C ASP A 84 8.73 16.68 -10.37
N ASP A 85 7.53 16.19 -10.73
CA ASP A 85 6.30 16.43 -9.96
C ASP A 85 6.28 15.64 -8.64
N GLU A 86 6.36 16.23 -7.46
CA GLU A 86 6.28 15.40 -6.24
C GLU A 86 4.93 14.64 -6.14
N THR A 87 4.97 13.33 -5.85
CA THR A 87 3.75 12.52 -5.67
C THR A 87 3.86 11.58 -4.48
N ALA A 88 2.74 11.41 -3.77
CA ALA A 88 2.58 10.27 -2.85
C ALA A 88 2.21 9.01 -3.65
N PRO A 89 2.44 7.80 -3.10
CA PRO A 89 1.85 6.59 -3.66
C PRO A 89 0.33 6.64 -3.59
N PHE A 90 -0.29 6.01 -4.57
CA PHE A 90 -1.65 5.53 -4.48
C PHE A 90 -1.66 4.25 -3.64
N PHE A 91 -2.62 4.15 -2.74
CA PHE A 91 -2.91 2.89 -2.06
C PHE A 91 -4.35 2.52 -2.29
N ARG A 92 -4.61 1.24 -2.54
CA ARG A 92 -5.90 0.62 -2.33
C ARG A 92 -5.67 -0.69 -1.60
N ILE A 93 -5.76 -0.70 -0.27
CA ILE A 93 -5.53 -1.91 0.53
C ILE A 93 -6.87 -2.46 0.99
N PHE A 94 -7.29 -3.57 0.38
CA PHE A 94 -8.49 -4.33 0.73
C PHE A 94 -9.76 -3.47 0.89
N GLY A 95 -9.89 -2.50 -0.01
CA GLY A 95 -11.04 -1.59 -0.12
C GLY A 95 -10.87 -0.24 0.60
N LEU A 96 -9.76 0.01 1.30
CA LEU A 96 -9.41 1.33 1.82
C LEU A 96 -8.43 2.03 0.86
N GLU A 97 -8.82 3.19 0.35
CA GLU A 97 -8.12 3.88 -0.72
C GLU A 97 -7.51 5.22 -0.27
N PHE A 98 -6.26 5.49 -0.66
CA PHE A 98 -5.61 6.77 -0.48
C PHE A 98 -5.22 7.34 -1.85
N SER A 99 -5.79 8.50 -2.19
CA SER A 99 -5.41 9.29 -3.35
C SER A 99 -4.00 9.88 -3.17
N LYS A 100 -3.21 9.99 -4.25
CA LYS A 100 -1.79 10.41 -4.35
C LYS A 100 -1.42 11.82 -3.82
N ASN A 101 -2.06 12.30 -2.76
CA ASN A 101 -1.90 13.65 -2.22
C ASN A 101 -0.91 13.67 -1.04
N VAL A 102 0.26 14.28 -1.26
CA VAL A 102 1.34 14.38 -0.26
C VAL A 102 0.88 15.10 1.02
N ASP A 103 0.04 16.12 0.90
CA ASP A 103 -0.43 16.94 2.03
C ASP A 103 -1.34 16.17 2.99
N ARG A 104 -1.91 15.03 2.55
CA ARG A 104 -2.77 14.15 3.37
C ARG A 104 -1.98 13.06 4.11
N LEU A 105 -0.66 13.00 3.97
CA LEU A 105 0.16 12.01 4.65
C LEU A 105 0.30 12.31 6.14
N ILE A 106 -0.14 11.38 6.98
CA ILE A 106 -0.10 11.51 8.45
C ILE A 106 0.94 10.53 8.99
N LYS A 107 1.91 11.03 9.76
CA LYS A 107 2.92 10.20 10.43
C LYS A 107 2.53 9.92 11.89
N ARG A 108 2.71 8.67 12.32
CA ARG A 108 2.47 8.22 13.69
C ARG A 108 3.56 7.26 14.16
N LYS A 109 3.87 7.33 15.45
CA LYS A 109 4.65 6.29 16.13
C LYS A 109 3.76 5.05 16.27
N VAL A 110 4.29 3.89 15.90
CA VAL A 110 3.63 2.59 16.07
C VAL A 110 4.54 1.68 16.88
N VAL A 111 3.97 0.98 17.85
CA VAL A 111 4.64 -0.11 18.57
C VAL A 111 3.82 -1.36 18.33
N LEU A 112 4.44 -2.38 17.75
CA LEU A 112 3.78 -3.66 17.54
C LEU A 112 3.76 -4.42 18.86
N SER A 113 2.57 -4.74 19.35
CA SER A 113 2.37 -5.56 20.55
C SER A 113 2.87 -6.99 20.37
N THR A 114 2.83 -7.52 19.13
CA THR A 114 3.24 -8.89 18.82
C THR A 114 4.75 -9.12 18.86
N THR A 115 5.56 -8.11 18.54
CA THR A 115 7.02 -8.23 18.42
C THR A 115 7.80 -7.24 19.29
N GLY A 116 7.14 -6.23 19.86
CA GLY A 116 7.78 -5.11 20.55
C GLY A 116 8.49 -4.11 19.62
N LYS A 117 8.46 -4.33 18.29
CA LYS A 117 9.15 -3.48 17.32
C LYS A 117 8.54 -2.07 17.30
N VAL A 118 9.40 -1.06 17.27
CA VAL A 118 9.01 0.36 17.30
C VAL A 118 9.28 1.02 15.96
N TYR A 119 8.23 1.56 15.36
CA TYR A 119 8.28 2.43 14.19
C TYR A 119 8.09 3.86 14.64
N LYS A 120 9.15 4.68 14.53
CA LYS A 120 9.10 6.07 15.00
C LYS A 120 8.19 6.96 14.14
N SER A 121 8.02 6.62 12.86
CA SER A 121 7.33 7.47 11.88
C SER A 121 6.69 6.66 10.75
N ALA A 122 5.73 5.80 11.09
CA ALA A 122 4.93 5.08 10.10
C ALA A 122 3.80 5.99 9.57
N TYR A 123 3.38 5.78 8.34
CA TYR A 123 2.27 6.50 7.72
C TYR A 123 0.93 5.83 8.07
N LEU A 124 0.00 6.62 8.58
CA LEU A 124 -1.36 6.23 8.91
C LEU A 124 -2.28 6.49 7.71
N PHE A 125 -3.12 5.51 7.38
CA PHE A 125 -4.21 5.63 6.42
C PHE A 125 -5.49 5.17 7.08
N GLN A 126 -6.46 6.07 7.21
CA GLN A 126 -7.67 5.83 7.98
C GLN A 126 -8.90 6.38 7.27
N ASP A 127 -9.96 5.57 7.25
CA ASP A 127 -11.26 5.94 6.69
C ASP A 127 -11.78 7.27 7.28
N LYS A 128 -12.29 8.14 6.41
CA LYS A 128 -12.85 9.47 6.72
C LYS A 128 -11.85 10.47 7.34
N ILE A 129 -10.56 10.13 7.38
CA ILE A 129 -9.50 11.06 7.78
C ILE A 129 -8.68 11.44 6.55
N ASN A 130 -7.92 10.49 6.03
CA ASN A 130 -7.06 10.69 4.88
C ASN A 130 -7.20 9.63 3.80
N ALA A 131 -7.94 8.55 4.09
CA ALA A 131 -8.30 7.52 3.15
C ALA A 131 -9.82 7.38 3.06
N ASP A 132 -10.30 6.81 1.97
CA ASP A 132 -11.69 6.67 1.63
C ASP A 132 -12.04 5.20 1.48
N ASN A 133 -13.09 4.79 2.19
CA ASN A 133 -13.61 3.43 2.15
C ASN A 133 -14.68 3.29 1.07
N SER A 134 -14.55 2.25 0.24
CA SER A 134 -15.59 1.85 -0.70
C SER A 134 -16.51 0.79 -0.08
N GLY A 135 -17.79 1.13 0.17
CA GLY A 135 -18.84 0.15 0.51
C GLY A 135 -18.63 -0.58 1.85
N ASN A 136 -18.99 -1.87 1.91
CA ASN A 136 -18.79 -2.74 3.08
C ASN A 136 -17.40 -3.40 3.04
N ASN A 137 -16.33 -2.60 2.98
CA ASN A 137 -14.98 -3.15 3.02
C ASN A 137 -14.66 -3.73 4.41
N TYR A 138 -13.56 -4.49 4.50
CA TYR A 138 -13.11 -5.08 5.77
C TYR A 138 -12.20 -4.13 6.56
N MET A 139 -11.40 -3.31 5.88
CA MET A 139 -10.31 -2.54 6.49
C MET A 139 -10.72 -1.12 6.84
N LYS A 140 -10.51 -0.75 8.10
CA LYS A 140 -10.77 0.59 8.64
C LYS A 140 -9.52 1.48 8.61
N THR A 141 -8.38 0.89 8.93
CA THR A 141 -7.10 1.59 9.08
C THR A 141 -5.95 0.69 8.65
N PHE A 142 -4.90 1.25 8.05
CA PHE A 142 -3.60 0.58 7.96
C PHE A 142 -2.43 1.52 8.21
N PHE A 143 -1.29 0.92 8.53
CA PHE A 143 -0.02 1.61 8.73
C PHE A 143 1.03 1.09 7.74
N TRP A 144 1.75 2.03 7.14
CA TRP A 144 2.82 1.75 6.19
C TRP A 144 4.14 2.34 6.66
N ASP A 145 5.20 1.55 6.61
CA ASP A 145 6.57 1.99 6.79
C ASP A 145 7.34 1.87 5.47
N LYS A 146 8.26 2.80 5.18
CA LYS A 146 9.01 2.79 3.92
C LYS A 146 10.02 1.63 3.81
N ILE A 147 10.43 1.05 4.94
CA ILE A 147 11.39 -0.05 4.97
C ILE A 147 10.64 -1.38 5.00
N ASP A 148 9.59 -1.48 5.81
CA ASP A 148 8.88 -2.74 6.04
C ASP A 148 7.55 -2.89 5.29
N GLY A 149 7.01 -1.80 4.72
CA GLY A 149 5.74 -1.76 4.01
C GLY A 149 4.53 -1.77 4.95
N LEU A 150 3.49 -2.54 4.62
CA LEU A 150 2.31 -2.77 5.47
C LEU A 150 2.72 -3.47 6.78
N ILE A 151 2.68 -2.74 7.89
CA ILE A 151 3.12 -3.23 9.21
C ILE A 151 1.97 -3.57 10.17
N LYS A 152 0.82 -2.94 9.97
CA LYS A 152 -0.35 -3.08 10.85
C LYS A 152 -1.63 -2.69 10.11
N TYR A 153 -2.72 -3.36 10.39
CA TYR A 153 -4.05 -2.93 9.96
C TYR A 153 -5.13 -3.26 10.99
N GLU A 154 -6.25 -2.55 10.95
CA GLU A 154 -7.42 -2.71 11.80
C GLU A 154 -8.65 -2.94 10.91
N SER A 155 -9.46 -3.94 11.25
CA SER A 155 -10.74 -4.21 10.60
C SER A 155 -11.85 -3.29 11.13
N ASN A 156 -12.97 -3.21 10.40
CA ASN A 156 -14.15 -2.47 10.88
C ASN A 156 -14.75 -3.06 12.17
N ASP A 157 -14.50 -4.34 12.44
CA ASP A 157 -14.94 -5.04 13.66
C ASP A 157 -13.96 -4.86 14.84
N GLY A 158 -12.87 -4.11 14.64
CA GLY A 158 -11.87 -3.82 15.68
C GLY A 158 -10.81 -4.90 15.88
N GLU A 159 -10.73 -5.90 15.00
CA GLU A 159 -9.62 -6.85 14.99
C GLU A 159 -8.37 -6.17 14.42
N ILE A 160 -7.26 -6.25 15.17
CA ILE A 160 -6.00 -5.59 14.85
C ILE A 160 -4.99 -6.65 14.47
N PHE A 161 -4.42 -6.52 13.28
CA PHE A 161 -3.40 -7.40 12.73
C PHE A 161 -2.06 -6.68 12.68
N GLU A 162 -1.03 -7.30 13.24
CA GLU A 162 0.33 -6.76 13.28
C GLU A 162 1.30 -7.74 12.62
N VAL A 163 2.20 -7.22 11.79
CA VAL A 163 3.17 -8.06 11.09
C VAL A 163 4.10 -8.73 12.10
N THR A 164 4.28 -10.04 11.97
CA THR A 164 5.17 -10.83 12.84
C THR A 164 6.39 -11.34 12.09
N ASN A 165 6.25 -11.60 10.79
CA ASN A 165 7.33 -12.06 9.94
C ASN A 165 7.11 -11.68 8.48
N ARG A 166 8.20 -11.68 7.71
CA ARG A 166 8.21 -11.39 6.29
C ARG A 166 9.24 -12.25 5.55
#